data_AF-A0A924UMZ6-F1
#
_entry.id   AF-A0A924UMZ6-F1
#
_cell.length_a   1.000
_cell.length_b   1.000
_cell.length_c   1.000
_cell.angle_alpha   90.00
_cell.angle_beta   90.00
_cell.angle_gamma   90.00
#
_symmetry.space_group_name_H-M   'P 1'
#
loop_
_entity.id
_entity.type
_entity.pdbx_description
1 polymer ?
#
loop_
_entity_poly.entity_id
_entity_poly.type
_entity_poly.pdbx_seq_one_letter_code
_entity_poly.pdbx_strand_id
1 'polypeptide(L)'
;MSSSQRHVNQFKQLRPFLSLLFVIITLLGLVFVKMEERRISYVVLKLTKEHKRATEIKRQKEISLAKMTRPQLLENLATQKLTLKRITPSQIIHLTPTQSLARTGL
;
A
#
# COMPACT_ATOMS: atom_id res chain seq x y z
N MET A 1 21.21 -66.84 6.65
CA MET A 1 21.92 -65.68 6.05
C MET A 1 21.40 -65.26 4.66
N SER A 2 20.14 -65.56 4.27
CA SER A 2 19.64 -65.28 2.89
C SER A 2 18.57 -64.17 2.81
N SER A 3 17.89 -63.82 3.92
CA SER A 3 16.82 -62.81 3.93
C SER A 3 17.34 -61.37 3.87
N SER A 4 18.53 -61.08 4.42
CA SER A 4 19.07 -59.72 4.47
C SER A 4 19.60 -59.21 3.12
N GLN A 5 20.12 -60.11 2.26
CA GLN A 5 20.60 -59.71 0.93
C GLN A 5 19.48 -59.30 -0.05
N ARG A 6 18.24 -59.77 0.16
CA ARG A 6 17.11 -59.41 -0.73
C ARG A 6 16.78 -57.92 -0.64
N HIS A 7 16.77 -57.34 0.56
CA HIS A 7 16.43 -55.93 0.75
C HIS A 7 17.44 -54.99 0.05
N VAL A 8 18.73 -55.30 0.11
CA VAL A 8 19.78 -54.48 -0.52
C VAL A 8 19.65 -54.46 -2.04
N ASN A 9 19.21 -55.56 -2.66
CA ASN A 9 18.99 -55.60 -4.11
C ASN A 9 17.74 -54.80 -4.54
N GLN A 10 16.68 -54.77 -3.71
CA GLN A 10 15.50 -53.93 -3.98
C GLN A 10 15.85 -52.43 -3.97
N PHE A 11 16.71 -51.99 -3.04
CA PHE A 11 17.19 -50.60 -3.02
C PHE A 11 18.01 -50.22 -4.26
N LYS A 12 18.77 -51.15 -4.85
CA LYS A 12 19.51 -50.90 -6.10
C LYS A 12 18.57 -50.74 -7.30
N GLN A 13 17.43 -51.43 -7.30
CA GLN A 13 16.43 -51.35 -8.37
C GLN A 13 15.61 -50.05 -8.34
N LEU A 14 15.49 -49.40 -7.18
CA LEU A 14 14.76 -48.13 -7.00
C LEU A 14 15.60 -46.87 -7.37
N ARG A 15 16.93 -46.99 -7.44
CA ARG A 15 17.84 -45.88 -7.80
C ARG A 15 17.49 -45.18 -9.12
N PRO A 16 17.22 -45.87 -10.25
CA PRO A 16 16.86 -45.20 -11.50
C PRO A 16 15.53 -44.43 -11.40
N PHE A 17 14.56 -44.96 -10.65
CA PHE A 17 13.28 -44.28 -10.42
C PHE A 17 13.45 -43.00 -9.58
N LEU A 18 14.26 -43.07 -8.52
CA LEU A 18 14.57 -41.88 -7.70
C LEU A 18 15.33 -40.82 -8.50
N SER A 19 16.28 -41.23 -9.33
CA SER A 19 17.03 -40.33 -10.21
C SER A 19 16.10 -39.63 -11.19
N LEU A 20 15.20 -40.38 -11.85
CA LEU A 20 14.23 -39.83 -12.78
C LEU A 20 13.24 -38.89 -12.08
N LEU A 21 12.76 -39.28 -10.89
CA LEU A 21 11.89 -38.45 -10.07
C LEU A 21 12.56 -37.12 -9.72
N PHE A 22 13.84 -37.15 -9.34
CA PHE A 22 14.60 -35.94 -9.03
C PHE A 22 14.71 -35.03 -10.24
N VAL A 23 15.02 -35.58 -11.41
CA VAL A 23 15.05 -34.82 -12.68
C VAL A 23 13.70 -34.17 -12.96
N ILE A 24 12.60 -34.90 -12.85
CA ILE A 24 11.25 -34.37 -13.07
C ILE A 24 10.93 -33.24 -12.09
N ILE A 25 11.17 -33.44 -10.80
CA ILE A 25 10.91 -32.43 -9.76
C ILE A 25 11.75 -31.18 -10.03
N THR A 26 13.02 -31.33 -10.39
CA THR A 26 13.88 -30.18 -10.70
C THR A 26 13.42 -29.41 -11.93
N LEU A 27 13.01 -30.10 -13.01
CA LEU A 27 12.48 -29.45 -14.21
C LEU A 27 11.18 -28.70 -13.91
N LEU A 28 10.25 -29.35 -13.21
CA LEU A 28 9.00 -28.73 -12.80
C LEU A 28 9.24 -27.54 -11.87
N GLY A 29 10.12 -27.69 -10.87
CA GLY A 29 10.51 -26.63 -9.96
C GLY A 29 11.08 -25.42 -10.69
N LEU A 30 11.95 -25.64 -11.68
CA LEU A 30 12.53 -24.56 -12.49
C LEU A 30 11.47 -23.80 -13.30
N VAL A 31 10.49 -24.50 -13.87
CA VAL A 31 9.35 -23.88 -14.55
C VAL A 31 8.50 -23.08 -13.57
N PHE A 32 8.21 -23.64 -12.40
CA PHE A 32 7.45 -22.94 -11.35
C PHE A 32 8.12 -21.65 -10.90
N VAL A 33 9.44 -21.68 -10.65
CA VAL A 33 10.20 -20.48 -10.27
C VAL A 33 10.11 -19.40 -11.36
N LYS A 34 10.28 -19.77 -12.64
CA LYS A 34 10.14 -18.82 -13.75
C LYS A 34 8.73 -18.25 -13.89
N MET A 35 7.71 -19.06 -13.63
CA MET A 35 6.31 -18.61 -13.68
C MET A 35 5.98 -17.67 -12.52
N GLU A 36 6.46 -17.96 -11.32
CA GLU A 36 6.29 -17.10 -10.14
C GLU A 36 7.01 -15.76 -10.30
N GLU A 37 8.25 -15.75 -10.80
CA GLU A 37 8.99 -14.51 -11.07
C GLU A 37 8.23 -13.60 -12.05
N ARG A 38 7.67 -14.19 -13.12
CA ARG A 38 6.85 -13.46 -14.08
C ARG A 38 5.55 -12.94 -13.45
N ARG A 39 4.86 -13.75 -12.64
CA ARG A 39 3.64 -13.37 -11.93
C ARG A 39 3.89 -12.20 -10.98
N ILE A 40 4.94 -12.27 -10.16
CA ILE A 40 5.32 -11.23 -9.20
C ILE A 40 5.68 -9.94 -9.93
N SER A 41 6.42 -10.03 -11.04
CA SER A 41 6.78 -8.87 -11.85
C SER A 41 5.56 -8.09 -12.35
N TYR A 42 4.51 -8.78 -12.82
CA TYR A 42 3.28 -8.13 -13.24
C TYR A 42 2.52 -7.49 -12.07
N VAL A 43 2.51 -8.14 -10.91
CA VAL A 43 1.88 -7.62 -9.70
C VAL A 43 2.58 -6.34 -9.23
N VAL A 44 3.91 -6.34 -9.15
CA VAL A 44 4.70 -5.17 -8.77
C VAL A 44 4.50 -4.02 -9.76
N LEU A 45 4.53 -4.29 -11.07
CA LEU A 45 4.32 -3.27 -12.08
C LEU A 45 2.91 -2.66 -12.00
N LYS A 46 1.89 -3.48 -11.73
CA LYS A 46 0.52 -3.02 -11.47
C LYS A 46 0.46 -2.15 -10.21
N LEU A 47 1.03 -2.62 -9.09
CA LEU A 47 1.08 -1.88 -7.83
C LEU A 47 1.78 -0.53 -7.99
N THR A 48 2.90 -0.48 -8.70
CA THR A 48 3.64 0.76 -8.97
C THR A 48 2.81 1.76 -9.78
N LYS A 49 2.06 1.29 -10.79
CA LYS A 49 1.16 2.15 -11.57
C LYS A 49 0.03 2.71 -10.71
N GLU A 50 -0.62 1.87 -9.92
CA GLU A 50 -1.70 2.29 -9.02
C GLU A 50 -1.20 3.27 -7.95
N HIS A 51 -0.03 2.99 -7.35
CA HIS A 51 0.59 3.89 -6.38
C HIS A 51 0.93 5.25 -7.00
N LYS A 52 1.53 5.26 -8.20
CA LYS A 52 1.83 6.51 -8.92
C LYS A 52 0.56 7.31 -9.20
N ARG A 53 -0.52 6.65 -9.62
CA ARG A 53 -1.82 7.28 -9.87
C ARG A 53 -2.41 7.89 -8.58
N ALA A 54 -2.36 7.15 -7.47
CA ALA A 54 -2.85 7.64 -6.18
C ALA A 54 -2.07 8.87 -5.69
N THR A 55 -0.75 8.86 -5.84
CA THR A 55 0.13 9.98 -5.48
C THR A 55 -0.16 11.22 -6.32
N GLU A 56 -0.35 11.06 -7.64
CA GLU A 56 -0.74 12.18 -8.51
C GLU A 56 -2.09 12.79 -8.11
N ILE A 57 -3.09 11.95 -7.82
CA ILE A 57 -4.41 12.43 -7.36
C ILE A 57 -4.27 13.19 -6.04
N LYS A 58 -3.46 12.69 -5.10
CA LYS A 58 -3.20 13.38 -3.83
C LYS A 58 -2.55 14.74 -4.06
N ARG A 59 -1.53 14.79 -4.90
CA ARG A 59 -0.83 16.04 -5.25
C ARG A 59 -1.76 17.06 -5.89
N GLN A 60 -2.62 16.63 -6.81
CA GLN A 60 -3.61 17.52 -7.43
C GLN A 60 -4.61 18.07 -6.42
N LYS A 61 -5.11 17.23 -5.50
CA LYS A 61 -6.00 17.67 -4.41
C LYS A 61 -5.32 18.66 -3.48
N GLU A 62 -4.07 18.41 -3.13
CA GLU A 62 -3.27 19.30 -2.28
C GLU A 62 -3.04 20.66 -2.94
N ILE A 63 -2.69 20.68 -4.24
CA ILE A 63 -2.57 21.92 -5.02
C ILE A 63 -3.92 22.66 -5.07
N SER A 64 -5.02 21.94 -5.27
CA SER A 64 -6.37 22.52 -5.31
C SER A 64 -6.76 23.12 -3.95
N LEU A 65 -6.48 22.40 -2.87
CA LEU A 65 -6.69 22.86 -1.51
C LEU A 65 -5.85 24.11 -1.22
N ALA A 66 -4.56 24.10 -1.55
CA ALA A 66 -3.67 25.24 -1.40
C ALA A 66 -4.10 26.46 -2.23
N LYS A 67 -4.75 26.25 -3.39
CA LYS A 67 -5.36 27.33 -4.18
C LYS A 67 -6.61 27.91 -3.50
N MET A 68 -7.45 27.06 -2.92
CA MET A 68 -8.68 27.49 -2.22
C MET A 68 -8.38 28.16 -0.87
N THR A 69 -7.39 27.68 -0.13
CA THR A 69 -6.97 28.23 1.17
C THR A 69 -6.04 29.43 1.05
N ARG A 70 -5.80 29.95 -0.16
CA ARG A 70 -5.04 31.19 -0.34
C ARG A 70 -5.71 32.30 0.50
N PRO A 71 -4.95 33.03 1.34
CA PRO A 71 -5.50 34.06 2.22
C PRO A 71 -6.37 35.08 1.48
N GLN A 72 -5.96 35.52 0.29
CA GLN A 72 -6.77 36.43 -0.54
C GLN A 72 -8.14 35.85 -0.94
N LEU A 73 -8.23 34.55 -1.17
CA LEU A 73 -9.47 33.88 -1.57
C LEU A 73 -10.37 33.63 -0.35
N LEU A 74 -9.77 33.31 0.79
CA LEU A 74 -10.46 33.23 2.09
C LEU A 74 -11.00 34.60 2.52
N GLU A 75 -10.26 35.69 2.34
CA GLU A 75 -10.73 37.06 2.59
C GLU A 75 -11.94 37.40 1.70
N ASN A 76 -11.88 37.06 0.41
CA ASN A 76 -12.99 37.29 -0.52
C ASN A 76 -14.22 36.46 -0.15
N LEU A 77 -14.04 35.17 0.20
CA LEU A 77 -15.15 34.31 0.64
C LEU A 77 -15.76 34.77 1.97
N ALA A 78 -14.93 35.16 2.94
CA ALA A 78 -15.40 35.69 4.22
C ALA A 78 -16.19 36.99 4.03
N THR A 79 -15.72 37.88 3.15
CA THR A 79 -16.40 39.14 2.86
C THR A 79 -17.71 38.91 2.09
N GLN A 80 -17.72 38.00 1.11
CA GLN A 80 -18.88 37.78 0.22
C GLN A 80 -19.95 36.84 0.77
N LYS A 81 -19.57 35.76 1.46
CA LYS A 81 -20.49 34.71 1.92
C LYS A 81 -20.81 34.79 3.40
N LEU A 82 -19.89 35.32 4.20
CA LEU A 82 -20.04 35.44 5.65
C LEU A 82 -20.24 36.90 6.10
N THR A 83 -20.25 37.84 5.15
CA THR A 83 -20.44 39.28 5.39
C THR A 83 -19.47 39.83 6.43
N LEU A 84 -18.29 39.20 6.57
CA LEU A 84 -17.29 39.56 7.57
C LEU A 84 -16.55 40.81 7.11
N LYS A 85 -16.50 41.83 7.99
CA LYS A 85 -15.71 43.04 7.76
C LYS A 85 -14.21 42.71 7.81
N ARG A 86 -13.44 43.26 6.87
CA ARG A 86 -11.97 43.10 6.83
C ARG A 86 -11.36 43.55 8.15
N ILE A 87 -10.59 42.66 8.79
CA ILE A 87 -9.97 42.89 10.10
C ILE A 87 -8.88 43.95 9.93
N THR A 88 -8.97 45.06 10.67
CA THR A 88 -7.91 46.06 10.75
C THR A 88 -6.92 45.69 11.85
N PRO A 89 -5.60 45.91 11.68
CA PRO A 89 -4.57 45.46 12.63
C PRO A 89 -4.72 46.01 14.07
N SER A 90 -5.55 47.04 14.29
CA SER A 90 -5.87 47.62 15.60
C SER A 90 -7.20 47.15 16.20
N GLN A 91 -7.87 46.16 15.61
CA GLN A 91 -9.19 45.70 16.07
C GLN A 91 -9.07 44.61 17.15
N ILE A 92 -9.63 44.87 18.34
CA ILE A 92 -9.69 43.91 19.45
C ILE A 92 -10.85 42.94 19.21
N ILE A 93 -10.57 41.65 19.09
CA ILE A 93 -11.57 40.59 18.91
C ILE A 93 -11.89 39.99 20.27
N HIS A 94 -13.12 40.14 20.76
CA HIS A 94 -13.61 39.43 21.94
C HIS A 94 -13.99 38.00 21.55
N LEU A 95 -13.11 37.04 21.85
CA LEU A 95 -13.43 35.62 21.78
C LEU A 95 -14.04 35.20 23.11
N THR A 96 -15.38 35.12 23.17
CA THR A 96 -16.05 34.54 24.34
C THR A 96 -15.73 33.05 24.38
N PRO A 97 -15.10 32.51 25.44
CA PRO A 97 -14.90 31.08 25.55
C PRO A 97 -16.27 30.43 25.72
N THR A 98 -16.79 29.80 24.66
CA THR A 98 -17.91 28.88 24.75
C THR A 98 -17.44 27.67 25.56
N GLN A 99 -17.74 27.71 26.86
CA GLN A 99 -17.60 26.59 27.78
C GLN A 99 -18.59 25.48 27.35
N SER A 100 -18.22 24.65 26.37
CA SER A 100 -19.09 23.55 25.95
C SER A 100 -18.37 22.22 25.74
N LEU A 101 -17.23 21.96 26.42
CA LEU A 101 -16.56 20.64 26.40
C LEU A 101 -15.82 20.31 27.72
N ALA A 102 -16.39 20.66 28.88
CA ALA A 102 -15.83 20.28 30.19
C ALA A 102 -16.83 19.50 31.07
N ARG A 103 -17.71 18.68 30.47
CA ARG A 103 -18.65 17.83 31.21
C ARG A 103 -18.89 16.49 30.51
N THR A 104 -17.84 15.70 30.38
CA THR A 104 -17.94 14.25 30.14
C THR A 104 -16.63 13.62 30.61
N GLY A 105 -16.62 13.19 31.87
CA GLY A 105 -15.43 12.68 32.53
C GLY A 105 -15.59 12.63 34.05
N LEU A 106 -16.71 12.09 34.53
CA LEU A 106 -16.88 11.45 35.83
C LEU A 106 -17.93 10.34 35.64
#